data_AF-A0A0D7BIJ7-F1
#
_entry.id   AF-A0A0D7BIJ7-F1
#
_cell.length_a   1.000
_cell.length_b   1.000
_cell.length_c   1.000
_cell.angle_alpha   90.00
_cell.angle_beta   90.00
_cell.angle_gamma   90.00
#
_symmetry.space_group_name_H-M   'P 1'
#
loop_
_entity.id
_entity.type
_entity.pdbx_description
1 polymer ?
#
loop_
_entity_poly.entity_id
_entity_poly.type
_entity_poly.pdbx_seq_one_letter_code
_entity_poly.pdbx_strand_id
1 'polypeptide(L)'
;MTTHVYIGLYKNTPHRKYAGIWHWNITVAASLTDRADVYSVVEDENETWQTAHRTRADNSGVYLLKSNNLYALVKLPSLTVAPEEIDEFLQRQSPLQGTTPIVTGRGEWSCAQWVIRALQDMDSKGWFSETPTKLADRTAFYEYVRTSKGAMCEMALDNGVTWEDHVGVLVNGVRVLRL
;
A
#
# COMPACT_ATOMS: atom_id res chain seq x y z
N MET A 1 8.29 -15.47 13.47
CA MET A 1 7.69 -14.18 13.83
C MET A 1 6.81 -13.77 12.67
N THR A 2 5.59 -13.28 12.93
CA THR A 2 4.64 -12.93 11.85
C THR A 2 4.62 -11.43 11.70
N THR A 3 5.04 -10.92 10.55
CA THR A 3 5.08 -9.47 10.30
C THR A 3 3.86 -9.07 9.47
N HIS A 4 3.08 -8.09 9.95
CA HIS A 4 1.94 -7.59 9.20
C HIS A 4 2.37 -6.52 8.21
N VAL A 5 1.95 -6.73 6.96
CA VAL A 5 2.19 -5.82 5.85
C VAL A 5 0.86 -5.43 5.21
N TYR A 6 0.80 -4.19 4.75
CA TYR A 6 -0.39 -3.58 4.19
C TYR A 6 -0.04 -2.75 2.97
N ILE A 7 -1.01 -2.55 2.08
CA ILE A 7 -0.97 -1.43 1.13
C ILE A 7 -1.66 -0.24 1.80
N GLY A 8 -0.92 0.83 2.05
CA GLY A 8 -1.52 2.08 2.54
C GLY A 8 -2.10 2.89 1.40
N LEU A 9 -3.38 3.28 1.52
CA LEU A 9 -4.06 4.16 0.58
C LEU A 9 -4.12 5.57 1.16
N TYR A 10 -3.35 6.49 0.61
CA TYR A 10 -3.29 7.88 1.05
C TYR A 10 -3.99 8.80 0.05
N LYS A 11 -4.80 9.73 0.55
CA LYS A 11 -5.45 10.78 -0.24
C LYS A 11 -4.39 11.68 -0.88
N ASN A 12 -4.46 11.83 -2.20
CA ASN A 12 -3.71 12.85 -2.91
C ASN A 12 -4.47 14.17 -2.90
N THR A 13 -3.77 15.28 -2.98
CA THR A 13 -4.39 16.60 -3.18
C THR A 13 -4.15 17.02 -4.63
N PRO A 14 -5.20 17.32 -5.43
CA PRO A 14 -6.63 17.25 -5.11
C PRO A 14 -7.17 15.81 -5.11
N HIS A 15 -7.97 15.46 -4.10
CA HIS A 15 -8.60 14.14 -3.99
C HIS A 15 -9.79 14.05 -4.94
N ARG A 16 -9.84 13.01 -5.77
CA ARG A 16 -10.97 12.75 -6.68
C ARG A 16 -11.80 11.59 -6.12
N LYS A 17 -12.94 11.93 -5.50
CA LYS A 17 -13.88 10.94 -4.94
C LYS A 17 -14.24 9.87 -5.97
N TYR A 18 -14.30 8.62 -5.52
CA TYR A 18 -14.68 7.43 -6.27
C TYR A 18 -13.75 7.05 -7.44
N ALA A 19 -12.74 7.87 -7.75
CA ALA A 19 -11.78 7.56 -8.81
C ALA A 19 -10.80 6.45 -8.40
N GLY A 20 -10.72 6.13 -7.10
CA GLY A 20 -9.76 5.19 -6.54
C GLY A 20 -8.31 5.67 -6.67
N ILE A 21 -8.09 6.96 -6.89
CA ILE A 21 -6.77 7.53 -7.09
C ILE A 21 -6.17 7.83 -5.72
N TRP A 22 -5.36 6.89 -5.23
CA TRP A 22 -4.63 6.99 -3.97
C TRP A 22 -3.14 6.98 -4.25
N HIS A 23 -2.36 7.64 -3.40
CA HIS A 23 -0.94 7.35 -3.31
C HIS A 23 -0.76 6.07 -2.49
N TRP A 24 -0.16 5.07 -3.12
CA TRP A 24 0.06 3.77 -2.52
C TRP A 24 1.42 3.72 -1.84
N ASN A 25 1.49 2.98 -0.74
CA ASN A 25 2.73 2.61 -0.12
C ASN A 25 2.64 1.20 0.47
N ILE A 26 3.80 0.66 0.83
CA ILE A 26 3.87 -0.53 1.68
C ILE A 26 3.99 -0.04 3.12
N THR A 27 3.05 -0.45 3.97
CA THR A 27 3.07 -0.17 5.40
C THR A 27 3.39 -1.45 6.15
N VAL A 28 4.43 -1.42 6.99
CA VAL A 28 4.83 -2.52 7.86
C VAL A 28 4.61 -2.08 9.31
N ALA A 29 3.83 -2.87 10.06
CA ALA A 29 3.49 -2.53 11.43
C ALA A 29 3.40 -3.78 12.30
N ALA A 30 4.03 -3.74 13.47
CA ALA A 30 3.84 -4.76 14.50
C ALA A 30 2.48 -4.58 15.20
N SER A 31 2.07 -3.32 15.41
CA SER A 31 0.77 -2.91 15.93
C SER A 31 0.32 -1.63 15.22
N LEU A 32 -0.98 -1.46 15.02
CA LEU A 32 -1.57 -0.24 14.43
C LEU A 32 -1.66 0.93 15.43
N THR A 33 -1.36 0.71 16.71
CA THR A 33 -1.26 1.78 17.73
C THR A 33 0.10 2.47 17.76
N ASP A 34 1.12 1.81 17.22
CA ASP A 34 2.50 2.29 17.25
C ASP A 34 2.87 3.00 15.94
N ARG A 35 4.11 3.48 15.86
CA ARG A 35 4.67 3.93 14.59
C ARG A 35 4.79 2.76 13.62
N ALA A 36 4.32 2.96 12.40
CA ALA A 36 4.52 2.04 11.29
C ALA A 36 5.66 2.52 10.39
N ASP A 37 6.36 1.57 9.78
CA ASP A 37 7.30 1.87 8.71
C ASP A 37 6.51 1.97 7.39
N VAL A 38 6.72 3.06 6.65
CA VAL A 38 5.99 3.36 5.42
C VAL A 38 6.97 3.55 4.28
N TYR A 39 6.89 2.69 3.28
CA TYR A 39 7.77 2.69 2.13
C TYR A 39 6.99 3.12 0.89
N SER A 40 7.35 4.26 0.34
CA SER A 40 6.75 4.82 -0.86
C SER A 40 7.76 5.45 -1.80
N VAL A 41 7.28 5.79 -2.99
CA VAL A 41 8.00 6.59 -3.99
C VAL A 41 7.13 7.74 -4.44
N VAL A 42 7.74 8.87 -4.71
CA VAL A 42 7.09 10.10 -5.17
C VAL A 42 7.77 10.58 -6.44
N GLU A 43 7.00 11.24 -7.30
CA GLU A 43 7.54 11.98 -8.44
C GLU A 43 7.73 13.43 -8.00
N ASP A 44 8.92 13.97 -8.23
CA ASP A 44 9.22 15.38 -7.94
C ASP A 44 8.75 16.31 -9.06
N GLU A 45 8.96 17.61 -8.88
CA GLU A 45 8.58 18.64 -9.85
C GLU A 45 9.32 18.54 -11.19
N ASN A 46 10.41 17.76 -11.24
CA ASN A 46 11.19 17.51 -12.45
C ASN A 46 10.86 16.13 -13.07
N GLU A 47 9.69 15.57 -12.76
CA GLU A 47 9.23 14.28 -13.26
C GLU A 47 10.20 13.12 -12.91
N THR A 48 10.95 13.28 -11.81
CA THR A 48 11.91 12.28 -11.35
C THR A 48 11.37 11.52 -10.15
N TRP A 49 11.33 10.19 -10.28
CA TRP A 49 10.87 9.30 -9.21
C TRP A 49 11.94 9.10 -8.15
N GLN A 50 11.58 9.34 -6.89
CA GLN A 50 12.46 9.25 -5.73
C GLN A 50 11.81 8.45 -4.59
N THR A 51 12.63 7.88 -3.72
CA THR A 51 12.16 7.21 -2.49
C THR A 51 11.68 8.25 -1.48
N ALA A 52 10.55 7.98 -0.82
CA ALA A 52 9.99 8.81 0.25
C ALA A 52 9.67 7.95 1.50
N HIS A 53 10.57 7.02 1.81
CA HIS A 53 10.42 6.11 2.94
C HIS A 53 10.40 6.88 4.26
N ARG A 54 9.63 6.36 5.21
CA ARG A 54 9.56 6.86 6.58
C ARG A 54 9.56 5.70 7.55
N THR A 55 10.63 5.52 8.30
CA THR A 55 10.82 4.30 9.11
C THR A 55 11.12 4.63 10.57
N ARG A 56 10.99 3.64 11.45
CA ARG A 56 11.38 3.79 12.84
C ARG A 56 12.89 3.92 12.99
N ALA A 57 13.66 3.32 12.08
CA ALA A 57 15.13 3.36 12.08
C ALA A 57 15.67 4.80 11.93
N ASP A 58 15.02 5.64 11.12
CA ASP A 58 15.38 7.06 10.94
C ASP A 58 14.54 8.03 11.80
N ASN A 59 13.76 7.49 12.76
CA ASN A 59 12.85 8.23 13.64
C ASN A 59 11.73 9.01 12.91
N SER A 60 11.46 8.72 11.62
CA SER A 60 10.40 9.37 10.83
C SER A 60 9.13 8.52 10.65
N GLY A 61 9.10 7.31 11.23
CA GLY A 61 7.98 6.38 11.18
C GLY A 61 6.63 7.00 11.54
N VAL A 62 5.57 6.50 10.91
CA VAL A 62 4.28 7.20 10.85
C VAL A 62 3.33 6.69 11.93
N TYR A 63 2.77 7.62 12.72
CA TYR A 63 1.60 7.33 13.54
C TYR A 63 0.35 7.31 12.65
N LEU A 64 -0.10 6.11 12.26
CA LEU A 64 -1.18 5.92 11.30
C LEU A 64 -2.47 6.67 11.69
N LEU A 65 -2.85 6.63 12.98
CA LEU A 65 -4.04 7.33 13.49
C LEU A 65 -3.94 8.85 13.41
N LYS A 66 -2.73 9.42 13.40
CA LYS A 66 -2.48 10.86 13.28
C LYS A 66 -2.30 11.31 11.83
N SER A 67 -2.31 10.39 10.87
CA SER A 67 -2.16 10.70 9.46
C SER A 67 -3.47 11.22 8.88
N ASN A 68 -3.56 12.53 8.65
CA ASN A 68 -4.75 13.17 8.08
C ASN A 68 -5.07 12.68 6.65
N ASN A 69 -4.07 12.15 5.94
CA ASN A 69 -4.22 11.71 4.56
C ASN A 69 -4.39 10.20 4.41
N LEU A 70 -4.18 9.41 5.47
CA LEU A 70 -4.42 7.97 5.41
C LEU A 70 -5.93 7.72 5.28
N TYR A 71 -6.33 7.05 4.20
CA TYR A 71 -7.71 6.67 4.00
C TYR A 71 -8.00 5.28 4.58
N ALA A 72 -7.22 4.28 4.16
CA ALA A 72 -7.35 2.91 4.62
C ALA A 72 -6.06 2.12 4.39
N LEU A 73 -5.94 0.99 5.08
CA LEU A 73 -4.94 -0.04 4.82
C LEU A 73 -5.62 -1.23 4.14
N VAL A 74 -5.03 -1.77 3.07
CA VAL A 74 -5.43 -3.06 2.52
C VAL A 74 -4.53 -4.13 3.11
N LYS A 75 -5.10 -5.03 3.89
CA LYS A 75 -4.39 -6.11 4.58
C LYS A 75 -3.94 -7.17 3.57
N LEU A 76 -2.64 -7.44 3.58
CA LEU A 76 -2.03 -8.52 2.83
C LEU A 76 -1.87 -9.76 3.73
N PRO A 77 -1.64 -10.95 3.14
CA PRO A 77 -1.03 -12.06 3.85
C PRO A 77 0.21 -11.61 4.64
N SER A 78 0.44 -12.25 5.78
CA SER A 78 1.57 -11.86 6.61
C SER A 78 2.88 -12.38 6.02
N LEU A 79 3.98 -11.73 6.37
CA LEU A 79 5.30 -12.16 5.96
C LEU A 79 5.91 -13.09 7.01
N THR A 80 6.65 -14.09 6.54
CA THR A 80 7.36 -15.10 7.36
C THR A 80 8.79 -14.69 7.72
N VAL A 81 9.23 -13.53 7.23
CA VAL A 81 10.55 -12.92 7.47
C VAL A 81 10.51 -11.82 8.53
N ALA A 82 11.68 -11.50 9.07
CA ALA A 82 11.84 -10.46 10.09
C ALA A 82 11.60 -9.05 9.52
N PRO A 83 11.07 -8.10 10.32
CA PRO A 83 10.88 -6.71 9.91
C PRO A 83 12.14 -6.04 9.33
N GLU A 84 13.31 -6.39 9.85
CA GLU A 84 14.61 -5.83 9.43
C GLU A 84 14.98 -6.28 8.01
N GLU A 85 14.71 -7.54 7.65
CA GLU A 85 14.92 -8.04 6.29
C GLU A 85 13.98 -7.36 5.30
N ILE A 86 12.76 -7.01 5.74
CA ILE A 86 11.79 -6.27 4.93
C ILE A 86 12.26 -4.83 4.71
N ASP A 87 12.74 -4.15 5.75
CA ASP A 87 13.32 -2.81 5.65
C ASP A 87 14.51 -2.81 4.69
N GLU A 88 15.52 -3.66 4.91
CA GLU A 88 16.69 -3.75 4.03
C GLU A 88 16.31 -4.01 2.57
N PHE A 89 15.33 -4.88 2.34
CA PHE A 89 14.85 -5.16 0.99
C PHE A 89 14.18 -3.94 0.35
N LEU A 90 13.27 -3.28 1.06
CA LEU A 90 12.52 -2.14 0.54
C LEU A 90 13.40 -0.91 0.33
N GLN A 91 14.38 -0.66 1.20
CA GLN A 91 15.36 0.42 1.05
C GLN A 91 16.21 0.27 -0.21
N ARG A 92 16.40 -0.96 -0.71
CA ARG A 92 17.15 -1.26 -1.94
C ARG A 92 16.30 -1.22 -3.21
N GLN A 93 14.97 -1.08 -3.09
CA GLN A 93 14.09 -1.04 -4.25
C GLN A 93 14.23 0.29 -4.99
N SER A 94 14.64 0.23 -6.27
CA SER A 94 14.77 1.43 -7.10
C SER A 94 13.44 2.19 -7.17
N PRO A 95 13.40 3.53 -7.06
CA PRO A 95 12.16 4.27 -7.23
C PRO A 95 11.68 4.33 -8.70
N LEU A 96 12.60 4.11 -9.64
CA LEU A 96 12.37 4.22 -11.07
C LEU A 96 11.60 3.01 -11.62
N GLN A 97 10.98 3.19 -12.79
CA GLN A 97 10.32 2.10 -13.51
C GLN A 97 11.29 0.98 -13.88
N GLY A 98 12.47 1.30 -14.40
CA GLY A 98 13.39 0.29 -14.95
C GLY A 98 12.72 -0.53 -16.06
N THR A 99 12.86 -1.86 -16.00
CA THR A 99 12.23 -2.80 -16.94
C THR A 99 10.81 -3.22 -16.53
N THR A 100 10.25 -2.58 -15.50
CA THR A 100 8.95 -2.97 -14.96
C THR A 100 7.83 -2.66 -15.95
N PRO A 101 7.00 -3.65 -16.31
CA PRO A 101 5.86 -3.40 -17.19
C PRO A 101 4.86 -2.43 -16.57
N ILE A 102 4.35 -1.54 -17.40
CA ILE A 102 3.25 -0.66 -17.01
C ILE A 102 1.93 -1.44 -17.04
N VAL A 103 1.09 -1.24 -16.02
CA VAL A 103 -0.29 -1.73 -15.95
C VAL A 103 -1.03 -1.31 -17.22
N THR A 104 -1.73 -2.25 -17.85
CA THR A 104 -2.50 -1.97 -19.07
C THR A 104 -3.47 -0.80 -18.84
N GLY A 105 -3.42 0.20 -19.72
CA GLY A 105 -4.27 1.40 -19.66
C GLY A 105 -3.72 2.53 -18.78
N ARG A 106 -2.63 2.32 -18.03
CA ARG A 106 -1.85 3.40 -17.41
C ARG A 106 -0.79 3.81 -18.42
N GLY A 107 -0.69 5.09 -18.76
CA GLY A 107 0.30 5.57 -19.73
C GLY A 107 1.71 5.74 -19.15
N GLU A 108 1.86 5.64 -17.83
CA GLU A 108 3.02 6.12 -17.08
C GLU A 108 3.31 5.27 -15.84
N TRP A 109 4.52 5.42 -15.29
CA TRP A 109 4.92 4.83 -14.02
C TRP A 109 4.18 5.45 -12.83
N SER A 110 4.02 4.72 -11.73
CA SER A 110 3.36 5.27 -10.54
C SER A 110 3.75 4.55 -9.25
N CYS A 111 3.53 5.21 -8.11
CA CYS A 111 3.71 4.64 -6.78
C CYS A 111 2.97 3.30 -6.59
N ALA A 112 1.76 3.16 -7.14
CA ALA A 112 1.02 1.90 -7.10
C ALA A 112 1.76 0.78 -7.84
N GLN A 113 2.37 1.08 -8.99
CA GLN A 113 3.12 0.09 -9.76
C GLN A 113 4.46 -0.27 -9.13
N TRP A 114 5.08 0.68 -8.42
CA TRP A 114 6.23 0.43 -7.55
C TRP A 114 5.85 -0.53 -6.42
N VAL A 115 4.74 -0.27 -5.72
CA VAL A 115 4.22 -1.16 -4.67
C VAL A 115 3.98 -2.56 -5.23
N ILE A 116 3.29 -2.68 -6.37
CA ILE A 116 3.00 -3.99 -6.97
C ILE A 116 4.28 -4.73 -7.32
N ARG A 117 5.28 -4.05 -7.89
CA ARG A 117 6.58 -4.67 -8.17
C ARG A 117 7.24 -5.19 -6.89
N ALA A 118 7.34 -4.35 -5.86
CA ALA A 118 7.96 -4.75 -4.60
C ALA A 118 7.23 -5.95 -3.95
N LEU A 119 5.90 -5.99 -4.03
CA LEU A 119 5.11 -7.13 -3.55
C LEU A 119 5.34 -8.40 -4.40
N GLN A 120 5.39 -8.29 -5.73
CA GLN A 120 5.72 -9.40 -6.63
C GLN A 120 7.13 -9.95 -6.35
N ASP A 121 8.10 -9.08 -6.10
CA ASP A 121 9.45 -9.49 -5.73
C ASP A 121 9.46 -10.21 -4.37
N MET A 122 8.71 -9.75 -3.37
CA MET A 122 8.56 -10.47 -2.09
C MET A 122 7.91 -11.85 -2.25
N ASP A 123 6.87 -11.95 -3.10
CA ASP A 123 6.20 -13.22 -3.41
C ASP A 123 7.16 -14.19 -4.11
N SER A 124 7.98 -13.70 -5.05
CA SER A 124 9.01 -14.50 -5.72
C SER A 124 10.08 -15.06 -4.78
N LYS A 125 10.30 -14.39 -3.64
CA LYS A 125 11.18 -14.85 -2.56
C LYS A 125 10.51 -15.83 -1.60
N GLY A 126 9.21 -16.09 -1.76
CA GLY A 126 8.45 -16.96 -0.85
C GLY A 126 8.21 -16.37 0.53
N TRP A 127 8.21 -15.03 0.65
CA TRP A 127 8.10 -14.37 1.95
C TRP A 127 6.68 -14.30 2.50
N PHE A 128 5.67 -14.36 1.64
CA PHE A 128 4.28 -14.40 2.11
C PHE A 128 3.92 -15.77 2.68
N SER A 129 3.12 -15.78 3.75
CA SER A 129 2.51 -17.00 4.28
C SER A 129 1.60 -17.69 3.26
N GLU A 130 1.03 -16.91 2.33
CA GLU A 130 0.24 -17.34 1.18
C GLU A 130 0.30 -16.24 0.11
N THR A 131 0.25 -16.61 -1.17
CA THR A 131 0.32 -15.62 -2.26
C THR A 131 -0.87 -14.65 -2.21
N PRO A 132 -0.62 -13.32 -2.21
CA PRO A 132 -1.71 -12.35 -2.22
C PRO A 132 -2.61 -12.49 -3.45
N THR A 133 -3.93 -12.43 -3.21
CA THR A 133 -4.97 -12.56 -4.24
C THR A 133 -4.69 -11.68 -5.45
N LYS A 134 -4.65 -12.29 -6.65
CA LYS A 134 -4.43 -11.66 -7.97
C LYS A 134 -3.04 -11.05 -8.20
N LEU A 135 -2.09 -11.15 -7.26
CA LEU A 135 -0.78 -10.49 -7.37
C LEU A 135 0.04 -10.91 -8.60
N ALA A 136 -0.13 -12.14 -9.06
CA ALA A 136 0.53 -12.66 -10.27
C ALA A 136 0.18 -11.84 -11.53
N ASP A 137 -1.02 -11.26 -11.60
CA ASP A 137 -1.43 -10.36 -12.67
C ASP A 137 -1.44 -8.92 -12.13
N ARG A 138 -0.42 -8.16 -12.53
CA ARG A 138 -0.22 -6.77 -12.13
C ARG A 138 -1.43 -5.88 -12.42
N THR A 139 -2.09 -6.06 -13.56
CA THR A 139 -3.26 -5.28 -13.96
C THR A 139 -4.46 -5.67 -13.12
N ALA A 140 -4.71 -6.97 -12.94
CA ALA A 140 -5.81 -7.46 -12.12
C ALA A 140 -5.65 -7.07 -10.64
N PHE A 141 -4.43 -7.16 -10.10
CA PHE A 141 -4.13 -6.73 -8.74
C PHE A 141 -4.31 -5.22 -8.56
N TYR A 142 -3.82 -4.44 -9.53
CA TYR A 142 -3.98 -2.99 -9.52
C TYR A 142 -5.46 -2.60 -9.45
N GLU A 143 -6.28 -3.11 -10.37
CA GLU A 143 -7.70 -2.80 -10.40
C GLU A 143 -8.42 -3.32 -9.16
N TYR A 144 -8.02 -4.47 -8.62
CA TYR A 144 -8.62 -5.02 -7.40
C TYR A 144 -8.47 -4.09 -6.20
N VAL A 145 -7.26 -3.64 -5.91
CA VAL A 145 -6.99 -2.72 -4.80
C VAL A 145 -7.61 -1.35 -5.07
N ARG A 146 -7.49 -0.83 -6.29
CA ARG A 146 -8.02 0.49 -6.67
C ARG A 146 -9.54 0.57 -6.56
N THR A 147 -10.24 -0.34 -7.23
CA THR A 147 -11.69 -0.27 -7.44
C THR A 147 -12.43 -1.03 -6.35
N SER A 148 -12.14 -2.33 -6.21
CA SER A 148 -12.88 -3.22 -5.32
C SER A 148 -12.60 -2.96 -3.85
N LYS A 149 -11.44 -2.39 -3.50
CA LYS A 149 -11.11 -2.02 -2.11
C LYS A 149 -11.26 -0.52 -1.89
N GLY A 150 -10.45 0.30 -2.57
CA GLY A 150 -10.42 1.75 -2.36
C GLY A 150 -11.74 2.44 -2.71
N ALA A 151 -12.09 2.47 -4.00
CA ALA A 151 -13.25 3.22 -4.49
C ALA A 151 -14.58 2.68 -3.96
N MET A 152 -14.74 1.35 -3.87
CA MET A 152 -15.95 0.73 -3.33
C MET A 152 -16.16 1.08 -1.86
N CYS A 153 -15.10 1.08 -1.04
CA CYS A 153 -15.20 1.52 0.35
C CYS A 153 -15.64 2.99 0.45
N GLU A 154 -15.12 3.86 -0.42
CA GLU A 154 -15.48 5.28 -0.42
C GLU A 154 -16.95 5.48 -0.78
N MET A 155 -17.41 4.83 -1.84
CA MET A 155 -18.81 4.84 -2.26
C MET A 155 -19.74 4.25 -1.20
N ALA A 156 -19.34 3.17 -0.54
CA ALA A 156 -20.13 2.54 0.54
C ALA A 156 -20.30 3.51 1.72
N LEU A 157 -19.22 4.13 2.19
CA LEU A 157 -19.27 5.08 3.31
C LEU A 157 -20.09 6.34 2.98
N ASP A 158 -19.94 6.91 1.78
CA ASP A 158 -20.71 8.09 1.37
C ASP A 158 -22.22 7.77 1.24
N ASN A 159 -22.60 6.51 1.01
CA ASN A 159 -23.98 6.03 1.02
C ASN A 159 -24.46 5.52 2.39
N GLY A 160 -23.68 5.70 3.46
CA GLY A 160 -24.05 5.27 4.82
C GLY A 160 -23.96 3.77 5.07
N VAL A 161 -23.32 3.01 4.18
CA VAL A 161 -23.08 1.57 4.38
C VAL A 161 -21.94 1.37 5.38
N THR A 162 -22.15 0.49 6.36
CA THR A 162 -21.17 0.18 7.41
C THR A 162 -20.77 -1.30 7.46
N TRP A 163 -21.27 -2.12 6.54
CA TRP A 163 -20.98 -3.55 6.52
C TRP A 163 -19.50 -3.82 6.21
N GLU A 164 -18.87 -4.66 7.03
CA GLU A 164 -17.42 -4.90 7.00
C GLU A 164 -16.93 -5.40 5.63
N ASP A 165 -17.75 -6.13 4.88
CA ASP A 165 -17.40 -6.63 3.55
C ASP A 165 -17.12 -5.52 2.53
N HIS A 166 -17.69 -4.33 2.75
CA HIS A 166 -17.56 -3.20 1.83
C HIS A 166 -16.61 -2.12 2.36
N VAL A 167 -16.59 -1.92 3.68
CA VAL A 167 -15.84 -0.82 4.31
C VAL A 167 -14.68 -1.27 5.18
N GLY A 168 -14.45 -2.58 5.29
CA GLY A 168 -13.49 -3.18 6.20
C GLY A 168 -13.83 -2.96 7.68
N VAL A 169 -12.83 -3.15 8.53
CA VAL A 169 -12.95 -3.02 9.99
C VAL A 169 -12.13 -1.84 10.49
N LEU A 170 -12.60 -1.19 11.57
CA LEU A 170 -11.78 -0.23 12.31
C LEU A 170 -10.96 -0.97 13.36
N VAL A 171 -9.65 -0.97 13.21
CA VAL A 171 -8.70 -1.53 14.18
C VAL A 171 -7.95 -0.37 14.78
N ASN A 172 -8.21 -0.07 16.06
CA ASN A 172 -7.60 1.04 16.79
C ASN A 172 -7.75 2.40 16.05
N GLY A 173 -8.91 2.61 15.43
CA GLY A 173 -9.22 3.83 14.67
C GLY A 173 -8.65 3.87 13.25
N VAL A 174 -7.87 2.88 12.82
CA VAL A 174 -7.39 2.73 11.44
C VAL A 174 -8.31 1.78 10.67
N ARG A 175 -8.75 2.20 9.49
CA ARG A 175 -9.59 1.36 8.62
C ARG A 175 -8.73 0.32 7.90
N VAL A 176 -9.09 -0.96 8.04
CA VAL A 176 -8.40 -2.09 7.43
C VAL A 176 -9.36 -2.86 6.52
N LEU A 177 -9.08 -2.84 5.23
CA LEU A 177 -9.79 -3.57 4.18
C LEU A 177 -9.11 -4.94 4.00
N ARG A 178 -9.89 -6.02 3.97
CA ARG A 178 -9.33 -7.37 3.72
C ARG A 178 -9.17 -7.59 2.21
N LEU A 179 -8.10 -8.28 1.80
CA LEU A 179 -8.03 -8.84 0.45
C LEU A 179 -9.09 -9.90 0.24
#